data_AF-H2CCC0-F1
#
_entry.id   AF-H2CCC0-F1
#
_cell.length_a   1.000
_cell.length_b   1.000
_cell.length_c   1.000
_cell.angle_alpha   90.00
_cell.angle_beta   90.00
_cell.angle_gamma   90.00
#
_symmetry.space_group_name_H-M   'P 1'
#
loop_
_entity.id
_entity.type
_entity.pdbx_description
1 polymer ?
#
loop_
_entity_poly.entity_id
_entity_poly.type
_entity_poly.pdbx_seq_one_letter_code
_entity_poly.pdbx_strand_id
1 'polypeptide(L)'
;MARELQLQATPENRLIHSVDETLHSWMDYIRYCMDSDFYREARRDGISRQDSAVLTLLWTYLSTFSLRDRERIKNDVDSFYFYAKGFLNELSPFRYNRGGYDPTMRAVFMGKIRTVLKDVKAAALHEEGRETYEFLCAIVRYTSSEDYICRAYDLYRRYLFRFRPKVKRPRVDFQI
;
A
#
# COMPACT_ATOMS: atom_id res chain seq x y z
N MET A 1 20.56 -34.29 26.10
CA MET A 1 19.85 -33.00 25.95
C MET A 1 20.23 -32.33 24.63
N ALA A 2 19.74 -32.85 23.50
CA ALA A 2 19.87 -32.20 22.19
C ALA A 2 18.89 -32.82 21.18
N ARG A 3 17.69 -33.22 21.64
CA ARG A 3 16.72 -34.00 20.86
C ARG A 3 15.28 -33.53 20.99
N GLU A 4 15.09 -32.32 21.49
CA GLU A 4 13.79 -31.66 21.59
C GLU A 4 13.94 -30.27 20.96
N LEU A 5 12.99 -29.89 20.11
CA LEU A 5 12.87 -28.62 19.36
C LEU A 5 13.38 -28.57 17.91
N GLN A 6 13.50 -29.71 17.22
CA GLN A 6 13.12 -29.71 15.80
C GLN A 6 11.65 -30.10 15.71
N LEU A 7 10.77 -29.17 16.13
CA LEU A 7 9.38 -29.17 15.69
C LEU A 7 9.43 -29.19 14.16
N GLN A 8 9.17 -30.35 13.55
CA GLN A 8 8.99 -30.45 12.12
C GLN A 8 7.85 -29.48 11.78
N ALA A 9 8.19 -28.32 11.21
CA ALA A 9 7.20 -27.33 10.81
C ALA A 9 6.28 -27.98 9.80
N THR A 10 5.07 -28.33 10.25
CA THR A 10 4.01 -28.84 9.39
C THR A 10 3.76 -27.85 8.25
N PRO A 11 3.31 -28.30 7.07
CA PRO A 11 2.98 -27.39 5.97
C PRO A 11 2.04 -26.25 6.42
N GLU A 12 1.12 -26.54 7.33
CA GLU A 12 0.22 -25.58 7.95
C GLU A 12 0.95 -24.53 8.82
N ASN A 13 1.89 -24.93 9.67
CA ASN A 13 2.68 -24.00 10.49
C ASN A 13 3.53 -23.06 9.63
N ARG A 14 4.09 -23.54 8.52
CA ARG A 14 4.85 -22.70 7.58
C ARG A 14 3.96 -21.66 6.89
N LEU A 15 2.73 -22.07 6.54
CA LEU A 15 1.74 -21.22 5.90
C LEU A 15 1.24 -20.12 6.86
N ILE A 16 0.98 -20.48 8.12
CA ILE A 16 0.62 -19.52 9.17
C ILE A 16 1.76 -18.50 9.37
N HIS A 17 3.00 -18.97 9.46
CA HIS A 17 4.18 -18.11 9.62
C HIS A 17 4.33 -17.11 8.46
N SER A 18 4.22 -17.58 7.21
CA SER A 18 4.33 -16.72 6.03
C SER A 18 3.24 -15.65 5.97
N VAL A 19 2.01 -16.01 6.37
CA VAL A 19 0.92 -15.04 6.52
C VAL A 19 1.24 -14.01 7.60
N ASP A 20 1.77 -14.43 8.74
CA ASP A 20 2.13 -13.54 9.83
C ASP A 20 3.27 -12.59 9.44
N GLU A 21 4.30 -13.07 8.77
CA GLU A 21 5.39 -12.22 8.23
C GLU A 21 4.85 -11.17 7.25
N THR A 22 3.89 -11.54 6.40
CA THR A 22 3.27 -10.60 5.47
C THR A 22 2.51 -9.52 6.22
N LEU A 23 1.72 -9.89 7.23
CA LEU A 23 0.96 -8.94 8.03
C LEU A 23 1.86 -8.01 8.82
N HIS A 24 2.96 -8.51 9.40
CA HIS A 24 3.96 -7.67 10.06
C HIS A 24 4.58 -6.68 9.06
N SER A 25 4.97 -7.15 7.88
CA SER A 25 5.52 -6.30 6.82
C SER A 25 4.53 -5.21 6.39
N TRP A 26 3.24 -5.53 6.31
CA TRP A 26 2.19 -4.53 6.06
C TRP A 26 2.12 -3.50 7.17
N MET A 27 2.12 -3.91 8.43
CA MET A 27 2.04 -2.98 9.55
C MET A 27 3.25 -2.02 9.59
N ASP A 28 4.46 -2.52 9.32
CA ASP A 28 5.65 -1.67 9.23
C ASP A 28 5.57 -0.70 8.04
N TYR A 29 5.07 -1.18 6.89
CA TYR A 29 4.84 -0.33 5.73
C TYR A 29 3.81 0.78 6.00
N ILE A 30 2.75 0.46 6.75
CA ILE A 30 1.71 1.42 7.15
C ILE A 30 2.29 2.49 8.06
N ARG A 31 3.07 2.10 9.08
CA ARG A 31 3.73 3.06 9.98
C ARG A 31 4.63 4.01 9.21
N TYR A 32 5.46 3.48 8.32
CA TYR A 32 6.30 4.31 7.44
C TYR A 32 5.46 5.29 6.61
N CYS A 33 4.33 4.83 6.06
CA CYS A 33 3.44 5.69 5.29
C CYS A 33 2.79 6.79 6.15
N MET A 34 2.31 6.45 7.35
CA MET A 34 1.70 7.41 8.28
C MET A 34 2.70 8.48 8.73
N ASP A 35 3.97 8.10 8.91
CA ASP A 35 5.04 9.02 9.30
C ASP A 35 5.53 9.90 8.14
N SER A 36 5.14 9.62 6.89
CA SER A 36 5.65 10.35 5.72
C SER A 36 5.13 11.79 5.63
N ASP A 37 5.98 12.71 5.16
CA ASP A 37 5.56 14.09 4.86
C ASP A 37 4.44 14.12 3.82
N PHE A 38 4.48 13.20 2.85
CA PHE A 38 3.45 13.10 1.82
C PHE A 38 2.05 12.83 2.40
N TYR A 39 1.93 11.94 3.39
CA TYR A 39 0.66 11.70 4.06
C TYR A 39 0.18 12.95 4.79
N ARG A 40 1.06 13.62 5.55
CA ARG A 40 0.71 14.86 6.26
C ARG A 40 0.27 15.97 5.30
N GLU A 41 0.93 16.11 4.15
CA GLU A 41 0.54 17.05 3.10
C GLU A 41 -0.82 16.72 2.49
N ALA A 42 -1.06 15.46 2.10
CA ALA A 42 -2.35 15.04 1.54
C ALA A 42 -3.51 15.31 2.52
N ARG A 43 -3.30 15.06 3.82
CA ARG A 43 -4.27 15.36 4.87
C ARG A 43 -4.52 16.87 5.01
N ARG A 44 -3.46 17.69 4.95
CA ARG A 44 -3.54 19.16 4.99
C ARG A 44 -4.27 19.74 3.77
N ASP A 45 -4.12 19.12 2.61
CA ASP A 45 -4.78 19.51 1.35
C ASP A 45 -6.28 19.18 1.33
N GLY A 46 -6.82 18.64 2.44
CA GLY A 46 -8.24 18.34 2.61
C GLY A 46 -8.66 17.01 1.97
N ILE A 47 -7.71 16.14 1.64
CA ILE A 47 -8.01 14.81 1.09
C ILE A 47 -8.57 13.91 2.19
N SER A 48 -9.56 13.08 1.84
CA SER A 48 -10.18 12.14 2.78
C SER A 48 -9.12 11.19 3.38
N ARG A 49 -9.34 10.67 4.59
CA ARG A 49 -8.38 9.71 5.22
C ARG A 49 -8.12 8.53 4.32
N GLN A 50 -9.20 7.95 3.80
CA GLN A 50 -9.17 6.82 2.89
C GLN A 50 -8.33 7.13 1.63
N ASP A 51 -8.61 8.25 0.97
CA ASP A 51 -7.88 8.62 -0.25
C ASP A 51 -6.43 9.00 0.05
N SER A 52 -6.15 9.61 1.20
CA SER A 52 -4.79 9.92 1.64
C SER A 52 -3.99 8.63 1.87
N ALA A 53 -4.60 7.62 2.52
CA ALA A 53 -3.97 6.32 2.72
C ALA A 53 -3.65 5.62 1.38
N VAL A 54 -4.61 5.61 0.45
CA VAL A 54 -4.44 5.08 -0.91
C VAL A 54 -3.29 5.79 -1.63
N LEU A 55 -3.32 7.13 -1.65
CA LEU A 55 -2.31 7.96 -2.29
C LEU A 55 -0.92 7.72 -1.71
N THR A 56 -0.79 7.67 -0.39
CA THR A 56 0.50 7.48 0.28
C THR A 56 1.05 6.09 0.03
N LEU A 57 0.24 5.03 0.11
CA LEU A 57 0.70 3.66 -0.21
C LEU A 57 1.25 3.58 -1.64
N LEU A 58 0.59 4.24 -2.58
CA LEU A 58 1.06 4.26 -3.96
C LEU A 58 2.30 5.13 -4.12
N TRP A 59 2.32 6.33 -3.51
CA TRP A 59 3.47 7.23 -3.56
C TRP A 59 4.72 6.59 -2.98
N THR A 60 4.60 5.91 -1.84
CA THR A 60 5.72 5.23 -1.19
C THR A 60 6.26 4.12 -2.09
N TYR A 61 5.39 3.32 -2.69
CA TYR A 61 5.82 2.31 -3.66
C TYR A 61 6.56 2.95 -4.83
N LEU A 62 5.97 4.00 -5.43
CA LEU A 62 6.57 4.70 -6.55
C LEU A 62 7.94 5.32 -6.18
N SER A 63 8.14 5.67 -4.91
CA SER A 63 9.39 6.28 -4.42
C SER A 63 10.60 5.32 -4.48
N THR A 64 10.36 4.01 -4.54
CA THR A 64 11.40 2.98 -4.68
C THR A 64 12.02 2.94 -6.07
N PHE A 65 11.31 3.47 -7.09
CA PHE A 65 11.84 3.54 -8.44
C PHE A 65 12.85 4.66 -8.63
N SER A 66 13.73 4.47 -9.63
CA SER A 66 14.64 5.52 -10.09
C SER A 66 13.86 6.79 -10.47
N LEU A 67 14.51 7.96 -10.40
CA LEU A 67 13.89 9.22 -10.81
C LEU A 67 13.39 9.16 -12.27
N ARG A 68 14.16 8.53 -13.16
CA ARG A 68 13.81 8.34 -14.57
C ARG A 68 12.53 7.52 -14.73
N ASP A 69 12.42 6.42 -14.01
CA ASP A 69 11.24 5.55 -14.09
C ASP A 69 10.01 6.22 -13.48
N ARG A 70 10.17 6.98 -12.40
CA ARG A 70 9.08 7.78 -11.84
C ARG A 70 8.56 8.81 -12.83
N GLU A 71 9.43 9.53 -13.51
CA GLU A 71 9.00 10.50 -14.54
C GLU A 71 8.35 9.81 -15.74
N ARG A 72 8.85 8.64 -16.14
CA ARG A 72 8.21 7.83 -17.17
C ARG A 72 6.81 7.40 -16.75
N ILE A 73 6.66 6.79 -15.57
CA ILE A 73 5.39 6.34 -15.02
C ILE A 73 4.38 7.50 -14.99
N LYS A 74 4.76 8.66 -14.46
CA LYS A 74 3.88 9.85 -14.39
C LYS A 74 3.27 10.27 -15.73
N ASN A 75 4.03 10.09 -16.81
CA ASN A 75 3.68 10.55 -18.15
C ASN A 75 3.10 9.44 -19.04
N ASP A 76 3.34 8.18 -18.69
CA ASP A 76 2.93 7.00 -19.45
C ASP A 76 2.20 5.99 -18.55
N VAL A 77 0.89 5.85 -18.81
CA VAL A 77 -0.01 4.98 -18.03
C VAL A 77 0.28 3.50 -18.28
N ASP A 78 0.66 3.12 -19.50
CA ASP A 78 0.96 1.72 -19.83
C ASP A 78 2.22 1.25 -19.10
N SER A 79 3.19 2.16 -18.95
CA SER A 79 4.35 1.92 -18.10
C SER A 79 3.96 1.69 -16.65
N PHE A 80 2.98 2.42 -16.10
CA PHE A 80 2.49 2.14 -14.74
C PHE A 80 1.88 0.75 -14.63
N TYR A 81 1.01 0.36 -15.56
CA TYR A 81 0.35 -0.95 -15.52
C TYR A 81 1.34 -2.12 -15.59
N PHE A 82 2.45 -1.96 -16.31
CA PHE A 82 3.53 -2.93 -16.31
C PHE A 82 4.13 -3.14 -14.90
N TYR A 83 4.42 -2.05 -14.18
CA TYR A 83 4.99 -2.11 -12.83
C TYR A 83 3.97 -2.45 -11.74
N ALA A 84 2.70 -2.11 -11.94
CA ALA A 84 1.63 -2.33 -10.97
C ALA A 84 1.53 -3.79 -10.53
N LYS A 85 1.72 -4.74 -11.45
CA LYS A 85 1.73 -6.16 -11.11
C LYS A 85 2.88 -6.51 -10.17
N GLY A 86 4.05 -5.91 -10.34
CA GLY A 86 5.18 -6.05 -9.42
C GLY A 86 4.82 -5.60 -8.01
N PHE A 87 4.19 -4.42 -7.87
CA PHE A 87 3.72 -3.92 -6.57
C PHE A 87 2.78 -4.90 -5.88
N LEU A 88 1.82 -5.43 -6.63
CA LEU A 88 0.82 -6.34 -6.10
C LEU A 88 1.42 -7.68 -5.68
N ASN A 89 2.45 -8.16 -6.39
CA ASN A 89 3.22 -9.32 -6.01
C ASN A 89 4.02 -9.07 -4.73
N GLU A 90 4.63 -7.89 -4.56
CA GLU A 90 5.39 -7.55 -3.35
C GLU A 90 4.48 -7.41 -2.13
N LEU A 91 3.31 -6.77 -2.30
CA LEU A 91 2.33 -6.65 -1.22
C LEU A 91 1.69 -8.00 -0.87
N SER A 92 1.51 -8.90 -1.82
CA SER A 92 0.87 -10.20 -1.58
C SER A 92 1.51 -11.29 -2.44
N PRO A 93 2.69 -11.81 -2.04
CA PRO A 93 3.49 -12.71 -2.87
C PRO A 93 2.80 -14.03 -3.16
N PHE A 94 1.93 -14.48 -2.26
CA PHE A 94 1.12 -15.68 -2.45
C PHE A 94 -0.06 -15.48 -3.41
N ARG A 95 -0.51 -14.24 -3.65
CA ARG A 95 -1.63 -13.98 -4.57
C ARG A 95 -1.30 -14.20 -6.04
N TYR A 96 -0.07 -13.88 -6.41
CA TYR A 96 0.36 -13.85 -7.80
C TYR A 96 1.56 -14.76 -8.06
N ASN A 97 1.80 -15.72 -7.16
CA ASN A 97 2.79 -16.77 -7.40
C ASN A 97 2.43 -17.53 -8.69
N ARG A 98 3.46 -17.98 -9.43
CA ARG A 98 3.32 -18.72 -10.70
C ARG A 98 2.50 -20.00 -10.56
N GLY A 99 2.40 -20.58 -9.36
CA GLY A 99 1.58 -21.75 -9.05
C GLY A 99 0.08 -21.47 -8.88
N GLY A 100 -0.34 -20.20 -8.97
CA GLY A 100 -1.72 -19.80 -8.68
C GLY A 100 -2.01 -19.69 -7.18
N TYR A 101 -3.26 -19.38 -6.86
CA TYR A 101 -3.70 -19.05 -5.51
C TYR A 101 -4.13 -20.29 -4.73
N ASP A 102 -3.46 -20.62 -3.63
CA ASP A 102 -3.85 -21.73 -2.73
C ASP A 102 -5.10 -21.33 -1.92
N PRO A 103 -6.25 -22.05 -2.08
CA PRO A 103 -7.47 -21.79 -1.32
C PRO A 103 -7.29 -21.86 0.19
N THR A 104 -6.40 -22.74 0.68
CA THR A 104 -6.11 -22.92 2.10
C THR A 104 -5.38 -21.70 2.65
N MET A 105 -4.34 -21.27 1.94
CA MET A 105 -3.59 -20.05 2.28
C MET A 105 -4.49 -18.82 2.26
N ARG A 106 -5.38 -18.70 1.26
CA ARG A 106 -6.40 -17.64 1.21
C ARG A 106 -7.29 -17.64 2.44
N ALA A 107 -7.80 -18.80 2.84
CA ALA A 107 -8.73 -18.90 3.97
C ALA A 107 -8.05 -18.45 5.27
N VAL A 108 -6.83 -18.92 5.52
CA VAL A 108 -6.02 -18.52 6.69
C VAL A 108 -5.69 -17.02 6.64
N PHE A 109 -5.25 -16.53 5.49
CA PHE A 109 -4.89 -15.13 5.28
C PHE A 109 -6.08 -14.20 5.52
N MET A 110 -7.23 -14.48 4.90
CA MET A 110 -8.46 -13.70 5.06
C MET A 110 -9.07 -13.86 6.46
N GLY A 111 -8.84 -14.99 7.13
CA GLY A 111 -9.18 -15.17 8.55
C GLY A 111 -8.40 -14.21 9.43
N LYS A 112 -7.07 -14.20 9.31
CA LYS A 112 -6.19 -13.31 10.08
C LYS A 112 -6.41 -11.84 9.76
N ILE A 113 -6.57 -11.45 8.48
CA ILE A 113 -6.93 -10.08 8.10
C ILE A 113 -8.22 -9.64 8.80
N ARG A 114 -9.26 -10.50 8.82
CA ARG A 114 -10.52 -10.15 9.47
C ARG A 114 -10.34 -9.91 10.97
N THR A 115 -9.53 -10.74 11.64
CA THR A 115 -9.19 -10.54 13.05
C THR A 115 -8.46 -9.23 13.26
N VAL A 116 -7.37 -8.97 12.51
CA VAL A 116 -6.59 -7.73 12.61
C VAL A 116 -7.46 -6.50 12.35
N LEU A 117 -8.28 -6.50 11.28
CA LEU A 117 -9.19 -5.40 10.99
C LEU A 117 -10.20 -5.18 12.10
N LYS A 118 -10.71 -6.25 12.73
CA LYS A 118 -11.64 -6.16 13.85
C LYS A 118 -10.95 -5.56 15.08
N ASP A 119 -9.73 -5.99 15.37
CA ASP A 119 -8.95 -5.52 16.53
C ASP A 119 -8.54 -4.05 16.37
N VAL A 120 -8.04 -3.67 15.18
CA VAL A 120 -7.71 -2.28 14.86
C VAL A 120 -8.95 -1.40 14.87
N LYS A 121 -10.08 -1.88 14.33
CA LYS A 121 -11.35 -1.14 14.39
C LYS A 121 -11.90 -1.02 15.81
N ALA A 122 -11.74 -2.04 16.65
CA ALA A 122 -12.10 -1.98 18.06
C ALA A 122 -11.19 -1.01 18.84
N ALA A 123 -9.91 -0.95 18.48
CA ALA A 123 -8.93 -0.01 19.00
C ALA A 123 -9.06 1.42 18.42
N ALA A 124 -9.96 1.64 17.46
CA ALA A 124 -10.17 2.92 16.76
C ALA A 124 -10.78 4.04 17.63
N LEU A 125 -10.72 3.90 18.95
CA LEU A 125 -10.95 4.98 19.92
C LEU A 125 -9.91 6.11 19.75
N HIS A 126 -8.73 5.80 19.21
CA HIS A 126 -7.66 6.75 18.92
C HIS A 126 -7.52 7.04 17.42
N GLU A 127 -7.00 8.23 17.07
CA GLU A 127 -6.84 8.66 15.67
C GLU A 127 -5.89 7.75 14.89
N GLU A 128 -4.76 7.35 15.48
CA GLU A 128 -3.80 6.43 14.87
C GLU A 128 -4.42 5.08 14.48
N GLY A 129 -5.30 4.53 15.34
CA GLY A 129 -6.04 3.29 15.04
C GLY A 129 -7.00 3.46 13.86
N ARG A 130 -7.64 4.63 13.72
CA ARG A 130 -8.48 4.94 12.55
C ARG A 130 -7.66 5.06 11.27
N GLU A 131 -6.48 5.67 11.33
CA GLU A 131 -5.60 5.78 10.16
C GLU A 131 -5.05 4.41 9.74
N THR A 132 -4.57 3.63 10.70
CA THR A 132 -4.10 2.26 10.48
C THR A 132 -5.17 1.41 9.81
N TYR A 133 -6.43 1.54 10.23
CA TYR A 133 -7.56 0.84 9.63
C TYR A 133 -7.75 1.20 8.15
N GLU A 134 -7.70 2.49 7.78
CA GLU A 134 -7.84 2.93 6.39
C GLU A 134 -6.72 2.42 5.51
N PHE A 135 -5.49 2.44 6.01
CA PHE A 135 -4.33 1.88 5.33
C PHE A 135 -4.46 0.37 5.12
N LEU A 136 -4.84 -0.39 6.15
CA LEU A 136 -5.08 -1.84 6.01
C LEU A 136 -6.17 -2.12 4.98
N CYS A 137 -7.27 -1.37 5.00
CA CYS A 137 -8.34 -1.50 4.00
C CYS A 137 -7.82 -1.22 2.59
N ALA A 138 -6.96 -0.21 2.42
CA ALA A 138 -6.38 0.13 1.14
C ALA A 138 -5.43 -0.96 0.62
N ILE A 139 -4.55 -1.51 1.47
CA ILE A 139 -3.67 -2.64 1.10
C ILE A 139 -4.52 -3.85 0.68
N VAL A 140 -5.52 -4.23 1.47
CA VAL A 140 -6.42 -5.35 1.13
C VAL A 140 -7.09 -5.13 -0.22
N ARG A 141 -7.50 -3.90 -0.54
CA ARG A 141 -8.12 -3.57 -1.83
C ARG A 141 -7.12 -3.62 -2.99
N TYR A 142 -5.89 -3.12 -2.81
CA TYR A 142 -4.80 -3.28 -3.79
C TYR A 142 -4.60 -4.75 -4.10
N THR A 143 -4.44 -5.56 -3.05
CA THR A 143 -4.22 -6.99 -3.17
C THR A 143 -5.49 -7.78 -3.43
N SER A 144 -6.63 -7.14 -3.71
CA SER A 144 -7.88 -7.82 -4.10
C SER A 144 -8.36 -7.47 -5.51
N SER A 145 -7.87 -6.40 -6.13
CA SER A 145 -8.32 -5.95 -7.45
C SER A 145 -7.21 -5.19 -8.17
N GLU A 146 -6.76 -5.71 -9.33
CA GLU A 146 -5.83 -4.97 -10.18
C GLU A 146 -6.43 -3.62 -10.60
N ASP A 147 -7.70 -3.56 -11.00
CA ASP A 147 -8.38 -2.30 -11.32
C ASP A 147 -8.32 -1.25 -10.19
N TYR A 148 -8.26 -1.67 -8.93
CA TYR A 148 -8.17 -0.74 -7.82
C TYR A 148 -6.83 0.00 -7.81
N ILE A 149 -5.73 -0.67 -8.17
CA ILE A 149 -4.41 -0.02 -8.27
C ILE A 149 -4.40 1.03 -9.39
N CYS A 150 -5.12 0.75 -10.49
CA CYS A 150 -5.27 1.65 -11.62
C CYS A 150 -6.03 2.90 -11.21
N ARG A 151 -7.16 2.74 -10.50
CA ARG A 151 -7.94 3.86 -9.95
C ARG A 151 -7.15 4.68 -8.93
N ALA A 152 -6.33 4.03 -8.10
CA ALA A 152 -5.44 4.71 -7.18
C ALA A 152 -4.38 5.55 -7.92
N TYR A 153 -3.88 5.04 -9.05
CA TYR A 153 -2.98 5.78 -9.91
C TYR A 153 -3.64 6.99 -10.57
N ASP A 154 -4.89 6.86 -11.04
CA ASP A 154 -5.65 8.01 -11.55
C ASP A 154 -5.93 9.05 -10.47
N LEU A 155 -6.22 8.61 -9.24
CA LEU A 155 -6.32 9.49 -8.09
C LEU A 155 -5.00 10.22 -7.83
N TYR A 156 -3.87 9.50 -7.88
CA TYR A 156 -2.53 10.07 -7.72
C TYR A 156 -2.19 11.11 -8.80
N ARG A 157 -2.47 10.82 -10.07
CA ARG A 157 -2.26 11.79 -11.16
C ARG A 157 -3.10 13.05 -10.97
N ARG A 158 -4.36 12.91 -10.55
CA ARG A 158 -5.24 14.04 -10.24
C ARG A 158 -4.74 14.85 -9.06
N TYR A 159 -4.27 14.19 -8.00
CA TYR A 159 -3.66 14.85 -6.84
C TYR A 159 -2.42 15.65 -7.26
N LEU A 160 -1.48 15.04 -8.00
CA LEU A 160 -0.30 15.73 -8.52
C LEU A 160 -0.66 16.89 -9.46
N PHE A 161 -1.71 16.75 -10.27
CA PHE A 161 -2.18 17.81 -11.13
C PHE A 161 -2.71 19.01 -10.35
N ARG A 162 -3.48 18.76 -9.30
CA ARG A 162 -4.18 19.79 -8.52
C ARG A 162 -3.30 20.47 -7.48
N PHE A 163 -2.44 19.73 -6.79
CA PHE A 163 -1.78 20.20 -5.57
C PHE A 163 -0.26 20.35 -5.69
N ARG A 164 0.40 19.70 -6.66
CA ARG A 164 1.82 20.02 -6.91
C ARG A 164 1.95 21.29 -7.75
N PRO A 165 2.86 22.21 -7.38
CA PRO A 165 3.10 23.42 -8.15
C PRO A 165 3.67 23.04 -9.53
N LYS A 166 2.90 23.29 -10.59
CA LYS A 166 3.33 22.97 -11.96
C LYS A 166 3.98 24.12 -12.72
N VAL A 167 4.02 25.34 -12.16
CA VAL A 167 4.48 26.51 -12.92
C VAL A 167 5.25 27.46 -12.01
N LYS A 168 6.55 27.69 -12.29
CA LYS A 168 7.19 28.96 -11.94
C LYS A 168 6.37 30.03 -12.68
N ARG A 169 5.54 30.79 -11.96
CA ARG A 169 4.79 31.90 -12.57
C ARG A 169 5.80 32.73 -13.38
N PRO A 170 5.54 33.04 -14.66
CA PRO A 170 6.37 34.01 -15.35
C PRO A 170 6.40 35.27 -14.48
N ARG A 171 7.60 35.79 -14.18
CA ARG A 171 7.74 37.14 -13.64
C ARG A 171 7.27 38.07 -14.75
N VAL A 172 5.98 38.33 -14.79
CA VAL A 172 5.44 39.37 -15.66
C VAL A 172 5.64 40.66 -14.88
N ASP A 173 6.76 41.32 -15.12
CA ASP A 173 6.96 42.71 -14.74
C ASP A 173 6.00 43.53 -15.61
N PHE A 174 4.78 43.73 -15.13
CA PHE A 174 3.94 44.80 -15.66
C PHE A 174 4.52 46.12 -15.17
N GLN A 175 5.39 46.73 -15.99
CA GLN A 175 5.60 48.16 -15.92
C GLN A 175 4.37 48.81 -16.55
N ILE A 176 3.49 49.37 -15.71
CA ILE A 176 2.48 50.35 -16.11
C ILE A 176 3.10 51.73 -15.94
#